data_AF-A0A2S8BBF9-F1
#
_entry.id   AF-A0A2S8BBF9-F1
#
_cell.length_a   1.000
_cell.length_b   1.000
_cell.length_c   1.000
_cell.angle_alpha   90.00
_cell.angle_beta   90.00
_cell.angle_gamma   90.00
#
_symmetry.space_group_name_H-M   'P 1'
#
loop_
_entity.id
_entity.type
_entity.pdbx_description
1 polymer ?
#
loop_
_entity_poly.entity_id
_entity_poly.type
_entity_poly.pdbx_seq_one_letter_code
_entity_poly.pdbx_strand_id
1 'polypeptide(L)'
;MHALAALGCARVAVAASYPQDIAELFVGFLAAHDIDVTSMGNAGIDTAAEVGRLSPEQVAALAAANDDPGADALLIPDTAMHTVAQVETLERSLGKPVLTANAVTVWEGLRIAGLPRRAAGLGALFKDER
;
A
#
# COMPACT_ATOMS: atom_id res chain seq x y z
N MET A 1 0.99 -0.28 10.41
CA MET A 1 2.06 -0.76 11.31
C MET A 1 2.20 -2.28 11.35
N HIS A 2 1.21 -3.06 11.83
CA HIS A 2 1.38 -4.52 11.95
C HIS A 2 1.76 -5.25 10.64
N ALA A 3 1.19 -4.83 9.50
CA ALA A 3 1.55 -5.40 8.20
C ALA A 3 3.01 -5.14 7.81
N LEU A 4 3.52 -3.91 8.05
CA LEU A 4 4.93 -3.57 7.81
C LEU A 4 5.85 -4.39 8.71
N ALA A 5 5.52 -4.50 10.00
CA ALA A 5 6.27 -5.31 10.95
C ALA A 5 6.26 -6.80 10.59
N ALA A 6 5.15 -7.33 10.09
CA ALA A 6 5.07 -8.72 9.63
C ALA A 6 6.01 -9.01 8.47
N LEU A 7 6.19 -8.04 7.57
CA LEU A 7 7.11 -8.14 6.43
C LEU A 7 8.54 -7.68 6.74
N GLY A 8 8.80 -7.14 7.93
CA GLY A 8 10.11 -6.59 8.30
C GLY A 8 10.49 -5.32 7.52
N CYS A 9 9.51 -4.56 7.01
CA CYS A 9 9.75 -3.34 6.25
C CYS A 9 9.84 -2.11 7.17
N ALA A 10 10.86 -1.28 6.97
CA ALA A 10 11.08 -0.04 7.74
C ALA A 10 11.24 1.20 6.86
N ARG A 11 11.59 1.03 5.58
CA ARG A 11 11.66 2.10 4.58
C ARG A 11 10.56 1.89 3.55
N VAL A 12 9.72 2.88 3.31
CA VAL A 12 8.54 2.73 2.44
C VAL A 12 8.40 3.88 1.46
N ALA A 13 7.90 3.56 0.28
CA ALA A 13 7.37 4.52 -0.67
C ALA A 13 5.86 4.67 -0.45
N VAL A 14 5.29 5.85 -0.72
CA VAL A 14 3.85 6.13 -0.58
C VAL A 14 3.27 6.64 -1.88
N ALA A 15 2.34 5.87 -2.46
CA ALA A 15 1.51 6.29 -3.58
C ALA A 15 0.14 6.78 -3.07
N ALA A 16 0.08 8.04 -2.62
CA ALA A 16 -1.16 8.65 -2.15
C ALA A 16 -1.95 9.26 -3.32
N SER A 17 -3.28 9.12 -3.26
CA SER A 17 -4.23 9.71 -4.21
C SER A 17 -4.77 11.07 -3.75
N TYR A 18 -4.76 11.31 -2.44
CA TYR A 18 -5.36 12.48 -1.78
C TYR A 18 -4.47 13.73 -1.85
N PRO A 19 -5.04 14.90 -1.49
CA PRO A 19 -4.30 16.16 -1.38
C PRO A 19 -3.06 16.06 -0.48
N GLN A 20 -2.08 16.92 -0.78
CA GLN A 20 -0.76 16.89 -0.15
C GLN A 20 -0.80 17.03 1.38
N ASP A 21 -1.67 17.89 1.91
CA ASP A 21 -1.82 18.12 3.35
C ASP A 21 -2.24 16.84 4.09
N ILE A 22 -3.14 16.04 3.52
CA ILE A 22 -3.54 14.74 4.06
C ILE A 22 -2.42 13.71 3.93
N ALA A 23 -1.71 13.71 2.80
CA ALA A 23 -0.58 12.82 2.59
C ALA A 23 0.56 13.09 3.60
N GLU A 24 0.85 14.35 3.92
CA GLU A 24 1.83 14.75 4.93
C GLU A 24 1.46 14.27 6.34
N LEU A 25 0.17 14.27 6.71
CA LEU A 25 -0.28 13.67 7.98
C LEU A 25 0.00 12.17 8.03
N PHE A 26 -0.19 11.45 6.92
CA PHE A 26 0.10 10.02 6.84
C PHE A 26 1.61 9.75 6.96
N VAL A 27 2.45 10.55 6.29
CA VAL A 27 3.91 10.49 6.45
C VAL A 27 4.31 10.74 7.91
N GLY A 28 3.75 11.78 8.53
CA GLY A 28 4.03 12.08 9.94
C GLY A 28 3.63 10.94 10.88
N PHE A 29 2.50 10.29 10.62
CA PHE A 29 2.08 9.09 11.35
C PHE A 29 3.07 7.93 11.20
N LEU A 30 3.55 7.65 9.98
CA LEU A 30 4.55 6.61 9.73
C LEU A 30 5.87 6.92 10.44
N ALA A 31 6.36 8.15 10.34
CA ALA A 31 7.59 8.60 10.97
C ALA A 31 7.52 8.51 12.51
N ALA A 32 6.37 8.81 13.11
CA ALA A 32 6.15 8.66 14.55
C ALA A 32 6.21 7.19 15.03
N HIS A 33 6.22 6.23 14.10
CA HIS A 33 6.37 4.80 14.36
C HIS A 33 7.68 4.24 13.78
N ASP A 34 8.71 5.08 13.63
CA ASP A 34 10.05 4.72 13.15
C ASP A 34 10.07 4.12 11.73
N ILE A 35 9.10 4.50 10.88
CA ILE A 35 9.07 4.16 9.46
C ILE A 35 9.59 5.34 8.66
N ASP A 36 10.64 5.10 7.89
CA ASP A 36 11.24 6.08 6.99
C ASP A 36 10.47 6.10 5.66
N VAL A 37 9.96 7.26 5.26
CA VAL A 37 9.25 7.43 3.99
C VAL A 37 10.22 7.99 2.96
N THR A 38 10.64 7.15 2.02
CA THR A 38 11.71 7.50 1.06
C THR A 38 11.17 8.29 -0.13
N SER A 39 9.92 8.06 -0.50
CA SER A 39 9.19 8.82 -1.50
C SER A 39 7.71 8.95 -1.11
N MET A 40 7.13 10.09 -1.47
CA MET A 40 5.70 10.30 -1.42
C MET A 40 5.32 11.12 -2.65
N GLY A 41 4.30 10.68 -3.37
CA GLY A 41 3.63 11.54 -4.34
C GLY A 41 2.15 11.61 -4.07
N ASN A 42 1.54 12.58 -4.74
CA ASN A 42 0.10 12.82 -4.73
C ASN A 42 -0.38 12.77 -6.19
N ALA A 43 -1.51 12.10 -6.41
CA ALA A 43 -2.18 12.12 -7.72
C ALA A 43 -3.04 13.37 -7.92
N GLY A 44 -3.25 14.18 -6.86
CA GLY A 44 -4.11 15.36 -6.88
C GLY A 44 -5.57 15.02 -7.23
N ILE A 45 -6.04 13.81 -6.91
CA ILE A 45 -7.41 13.40 -7.20
C ILE A 45 -8.27 13.79 -6.00
N ASP A 46 -9.12 14.79 -6.21
CA ASP A 46 -9.86 15.43 -5.12
C ASP A 46 -10.97 14.55 -4.55
N THR A 47 -11.51 13.60 -5.33
CA THR A 47 -12.65 12.78 -4.89
C THR A 47 -12.39 11.28 -4.94
N ALA A 48 -12.85 10.58 -3.90
CA ALA A 48 -12.86 9.11 -3.86
C ALA A 48 -13.61 8.49 -5.05
N ALA A 49 -14.64 9.17 -5.57
CA ALA A 49 -15.39 8.73 -6.75
C ALA A 49 -14.53 8.72 -8.02
N GLU A 50 -13.62 9.68 -8.18
CA GLU A 50 -12.66 9.71 -9.30
C GLU A 50 -11.59 8.63 -9.14
N VAL A 51 -11.06 8.45 -7.92
CA VAL A 51 -10.09 7.38 -7.64
C VAL A 51 -10.67 6.01 -7.96
N GLY A 52 -11.94 5.76 -7.58
CA GLY A 52 -12.62 4.50 -7.86
C GLY A 52 -12.85 4.21 -9.35
N ARG A 53 -12.65 5.20 -10.23
CA ARG A 53 -12.75 5.05 -11.69
C ARG A 53 -11.40 4.83 -12.38
N LEU A 54 -10.29 4.86 -11.65
CA LEU A 54 -8.98 4.59 -12.23
C LEU A 54 -8.93 3.19 -12.84
N SER A 55 -8.43 3.11 -14.07
CA SER A 55 -8.16 1.84 -14.74
C SER A 55 -6.97 1.11 -14.09
N PRO A 56 -6.87 -0.22 -14.26
CA PRO A 56 -5.68 -0.99 -13.88
C PRO A 56 -4.35 -0.35 -14.30
N GLU A 57 -4.29 0.15 -15.54
CA GLU A 57 -3.11 0.77 -16.12
C GLU A 57 -2.79 2.10 -15.44
N GLN A 58 -3.82 2.89 -15.10
CA GLN A 58 -3.64 4.14 -14.37
C GLN A 58 -3.16 3.88 -12.93
N VAL A 59 -3.68 2.85 -12.27
CA VAL A 59 -3.20 2.42 -10.95
C VAL A 59 -1.74 1.96 -11.02
N ALA A 60 -1.38 1.17 -12.03
CA ALA A 60 0.01 0.73 -12.24
C ALA A 60 0.95 1.89 -12.52
N ALA A 61 0.53 2.85 -13.35
CA ALA A 61 1.29 4.06 -13.64
C ALA A 61 1.48 4.90 -12.38
N LEU A 62 0.43 5.06 -11.57
CA LEU A 62 0.51 5.77 -10.30
C LEU A 62 1.49 5.07 -9.34
N ALA A 63 1.38 3.75 -9.18
CA ALA A 63 2.27 2.99 -8.33
C ALA A 63 3.73 3.12 -8.78
N ALA A 64 4.00 2.98 -10.08
CA ALA A 64 5.35 3.10 -10.64
C ALA A 64 5.92 4.52 -10.51
N ALA A 65 5.10 5.56 -10.70
CA ALA A 65 5.54 6.95 -10.57
C ALA A 65 5.90 7.34 -9.12
N ASN A 66 5.40 6.58 -8.15
CA ASN A 66 5.64 6.82 -6.72
C ASN A 66 6.62 5.82 -6.11
N ASP A 67 7.08 4.84 -6.87
CA ASP A 67 8.03 3.85 -6.40
C ASP A 67 9.42 4.47 -6.19
N ASP A 68 10.15 3.91 -5.22
CA ASP A 68 11.55 4.24 -4.95
C ASP A 68 12.36 2.94 -4.82
N PRO A 69 13.40 2.70 -5.63
CA PRO A 69 14.27 1.53 -5.52
C PRO A 69 14.87 1.31 -4.11
N GLY A 70 14.99 2.37 -3.30
CA GLY A 70 15.47 2.30 -1.92
C GLY A 70 14.43 1.83 -0.90
N ALA A 71 13.14 1.81 -1.25
CA ALA A 71 12.05 1.38 -0.37
C ALA A 71 11.94 -0.15 -0.28
N ASP A 72 11.62 -0.64 0.93
CA ASP A 72 11.35 -2.05 1.21
C ASP A 72 9.93 -2.46 0.74
N ALA A 73 8.98 -1.52 0.69
CA ALA A 73 7.61 -1.73 0.23
C ALA A 73 6.98 -0.45 -0.31
N LEU A 74 5.97 -0.60 -1.17
CA LEU A 74 5.09 0.51 -1.61
C LEU A 74 3.77 0.45 -0.83
N LEU A 75 3.38 1.57 -0.23
CA LEU A 75 2.07 1.77 0.39
C LEU A 75 1.12 2.43 -0.61
N ILE A 76 -0.09 1.86 -0.77
CA ILE A 76 -1.22 2.48 -1.48
C ILE A 76 -2.35 2.67 -0.46
N PRO A 77 -2.32 3.75 0.34
CA PRO A 77 -3.20 3.96 1.49
C PRO A 77 -4.59 4.50 1.10
N ASP A 78 -5.22 3.97 0.05
CA ASP A 78 -6.55 4.38 -0.42
C ASP A 78 -7.52 3.18 -0.50
N THR A 79 -8.69 3.31 0.14
CA THR A 79 -9.74 2.28 0.16
C THR A 79 -10.69 2.35 -1.04
N ALA A 80 -10.87 3.51 -1.66
CA ALA A 80 -11.69 3.71 -2.86
C ALA A 80 -10.97 3.22 -4.13
N MET A 81 -9.64 3.16 -4.13
CA MET A 81 -8.86 2.64 -5.24
C MET A 81 -8.99 1.11 -5.37
N HIS A 82 -9.41 0.64 -6.55
CA HIS A 82 -9.59 -0.78 -6.85
C HIS A 82 -8.25 -1.51 -7.07
N THR A 83 -7.56 -1.80 -5.98
CA THR A 83 -6.17 -2.32 -6.01
C THR A 83 -6.05 -3.81 -5.71
N VAL A 84 -7.04 -4.42 -5.06
CA VAL A 84 -6.94 -5.81 -4.54
C VAL A 84 -6.62 -6.82 -5.65
N ALA A 85 -7.28 -6.72 -6.80
CA ALA A 85 -7.03 -7.61 -7.94
C ALA A 85 -5.70 -7.36 -8.65
N GLN A 86 -5.03 -6.23 -8.37
CA GLN A 86 -3.81 -5.80 -9.04
C GLN A 86 -2.54 -6.07 -8.21
N VAL A 87 -2.67 -6.38 -6.91
CA VAL A 87 -1.54 -6.42 -5.97
C VAL A 87 -0.39 -7.28 -6.50
N GLU A 88 -0.65 -8.52 -6.94
CA GLU A 88 0.42 -9.39 -7.42
C GLU A 88 1.08 -8.90 -8.71
N THR A 89 0.32 -8.25 -9.59
CA THR A 89 0.87 -7.65 -10.82
C THR A 89 1.76 -6.47 -10.47
N LEU A 90 1.34 -5.62 -9.53
CA LEU A 90 2.13 -4.49 -9.04
C LEU A 90 3.41 -4.98 -8.35
N GLU A 91 3.32 -5.95 -7.45
CA GLU A 91 4.49 -6.54 -6.78
C GLU A 91 5.49 -7.13 -7.77
N ARG A 92 5.00 -7.85 -8.79
CA ARG A 92 5.87 -8.40 -9.84
C ARG A 92 6.54 -7.31 -10.67
N SER A 93 5.82 -6.23 -10.95
CA SER A 93 6.35 -5.10 -11.73
C SER A 93 7.38 -4.28 -10.95
N LEU A 94 7.17 -4.09 -9.65
CA LEU A 94 8.01 -3.24 -8.79
C LEU A 94 9.11 -4.02 -8.06
N GLY A 95 9.02 -5.35 -8.04
CA GLY A 95 10.00 -6.22 -7.37
C GLY A 95 9.97 -6.13 -5.84
N LYS A 96 8.91 -5.56 -5.24
CA LYS A 96 8.75 -5.40 -3.79
C LYS A 96 7.29 -5.55 -3.35
N PRO A 97 7.02 -5.82 -2.07
CA PRO A 97 5.67 -5.87 -1.52
C PRO A 97 4.86 -4.59 -1.78
N VAL A 98 3.58 -4.76 -2.09
CA VAL A 98 2.63 -3.65 -2.26
C VAL A 98 1.52 -3.80 -1.23
N LEU A 99 1.43 -2.85 -0.32
CA LEU A 99 0.45 -2.85 0.77
C LEU A 99 -0.66 -1.85 0.47
N THR A 100 -1.84 -2.35 0.17
CA THR A 100 -3.03 -1.52 -0.08
C THR A 100 -3.87 -1.39 1.18
N ALA A 101 -4.56 -0.27 1.36
CA ALA A 101 -5.42 -0.06 2.53
C ALA A 101 -6.43 -1.21 2.70
N ASN A 102 -7.05 -1.65 1.60
CA ASN A 102 -8.02 -2.75 1.60
C ASN A 102 -7.38 -4.10 2.01
N ALA A 103 -6.23 -4.45 1.43
CA ALA A 103 -5.53 -5.69 1.75
C ALA A 103 -5.07 -5.74 3.21
N VAL A 104 -4.47 -4.65 3.70
CA VAL A 104 -4.02 -4.51 5.09
C VAL A 104 -5.20 -4.58 6.06
N THR A 105 -6.33 -3.96 5.72
CA THR A 105 -7.54 -3.98 6.56
C THR A 105 -8.07 -5.41 6.73
N VAL A 106 -8.18 -6.17 5.64
CA VAL A 106 -8.62 -7.58 5.70
C VAL A 106 -7.63 -8.42 6.49
N TRP A 107 -6.33 -8.27 6.22
CA TRP A 107 -5.27 -9.00 6.93
C TRP A 107 -5.30 -8.73 8.44
N GLU A 108 -5.48 -7.47 8.83
CA GLU A 108 -5.57 -7.06 10.23
C GLU A 108 -6.85 -7.57 10.90
N GLY A 109 -7.98 -7.55 10.19
CA GLY A 109 -9.23 -8.15 10.66
C GLY A 109 -9.09 -9.65 10.95
N LEU A 110 -8.45 -10.40 10.04
CA LEU A 110 -8.14 -11.82 10.25
C LEU A 110 -7.23 -12.02 11.46
N ARG A 111 -6.20 -11.17 11.63
CA ARG A 111 -5.31 -11.19 12.81
C ARG A 111 -6.10 -11.02 14.11
N ILE A 112 -6.99 -10.04 14.17
CA ILE A 112 -7.82 -9.75 15.35
C ILE A 112 -8.78 -10.92 15.65
N ALA A 113 -9.33 -11.54 14.62
CA ALA A 113 -10.23 -12.68 14.75
C ALA A 113 -9.53 -14.01 15.11
N GLY A 114 -8.19 -14.03 15.17
CA GLY A 114 -7.42 -15.26 15.39
C GLY A 114 -7.51 -16.24 14.22
N LEU A 115 -7.83 -15.76 13.02
CA LEU A 115 -7.96 -16.56 11.81
C LEU A 115 -6.64 -16.60 11.02
N PRO A 116 -6.40 -17.65 10.22
CA PRO A 116 -5.25 -17.70 9.33
C PRO A 116 -5.25 -16.54 8.34
N ARG A 117 -4.09 -15.91 8.18
CA ARG A 117 -3.88 -14.75 7.29
C ARG A 117 -3.30 -15.17 5.93
N ARG A 118 -3.72 -16.33 5.42
CA ARG A 118 -3.20 -16.92 4.18
C ARG A 118 -4.25 -16.88 3.08
N ALA A 119 -3.85 -16.37 1.92
CA ALA A 119 -4.70 -16.33 0.73
C ALA A 119 -3.83 -16.28 -0.53
N ALA A 120 -4.21 -17.06 -1.54
CA ALA A 120 -3.60 -16.96 -2.87
C ALA A 120 -4.13 -15.71 -3.58
N GLY A 121 -3.29 -15.06 -4.40
CA GLY A 121 -3.72 -13.94 -5.24
C GLY A 121 -3.72 -12.56 -4.55
N LEU A 122 -3.40 -12.47 -3.26
CA LEU A 122 -3.49 -11.21 -2.49
C LEU A 122 -2.13 -10.58 -2.14
N GLY A 123 -1.05 -11.00 -2.83
CA GLY A 123 0.28 -10.44 -2.66
C GLY A 123 1.07 -10.99 -1.49
N ALA A 124 2.26 -10.43 -1.25
CA ALA A 124 3.25 -10.88 -0.28
C ALA A 124 2.71 -10.92 1.16
N LEU A 125 1.84 -9.97 1.52
CA LEU A 125 1.27 -9.89 2.87
C LEU A 125 0.50 -11.15 3.30
N PHE A 126 -0.09 -11.87 2.34
CA PHE A 126 -0.91 -13.07 2.58
C PHE A 126 -0.17 -14.38 2.27
N LYS A 127 1.12 -14.33 1.93
CA LYS A 127 1.93 -15.52 1.60
C LYS A 127 2.65 -16.12 2.82
N ASP A 128 2.73 -15.38 3.92
CA ASP A 128 3.68 -15.73 5.00
C ASP A 128 3.21 -16.91 5.89
N GLU A 129 4.19 -17.69 6.33
CA GLU A 129 3.99 -18.97 7.03
C GLU A 129 4.11 -18.91 8.55
N ARG A 130 4.48 -17.77 9.13
CA ARG A 130 4.72 -17.62 10.57
C ARG A 130 3.47 -17.48 11.43
#